data_AF-A0AAW6FZ84-F1
#
_entry.id   AF-A0AAW6FZ84-F1
#
_cell.length_a   1.000
_cell.length_b   1.000
_cell.length_c   1.000
_cell.angle_alpha   90.00
_cell.angle_beta   90.00
_cell.angle_gamma   90.00
#
_symmetry.space_group_name_H-M   'P 1'
#
loop_
_entity.id
_entity.type
_entity.pdbx_description
1 polymer ?
#
loop_
_entity_poly.entity_id
_entity_poly.type
_entity_poly.pdbx_seq_one_letter_code
_entity_poly.pdbx_strand_id
1 'polypeptide(L)'
;MEDKIFDMGKQKPVAGVVRDSWQHQLWWIFTVLTVMCLYWLSNIVLWVPWSHSPRLGMLLMLTVNPLFWGIGIYACLSCGSNAGNLMKKALFVSLVAVGISLLSDFLFFAVCMESKDVWHITTFYGYAWLVIQALGEAFFLRKSLLARCYVVTVRVLLVLVGILLCLWILQYTLV
;
A
#
# COMPACT_ATOMS: atom_id res chain seq x y z
N MET A 1 -3.46 13.25 50.47
CA MET A 1 -3.81 12.31 49.39
C MET A 1 -4.59 13.10 48.35
N GLU A 2 -3.95 13.99 47.59
CA GLU A 2 -4.68 14.96 46.74
C GLU A 2 -3.94 15.39 45.46
N ASP A 3 -3.03 14.56 44.93
CA ASP A 3 -2.30 14.87 43.68
C ASP A 3 -2.78 14.02 42.48
N LYS A 4 -4.11 13.90 42.30
CA LYS A 4 -4.69 13.09 41.20
C LYS A 4 -5.83 13.74 40.40
N ILE A 5 -6.02 15.06 40.47
CA ILE A 5 -7.20 15.71 39.84
C ILE A 5 -6.85 16.70 38.71
N PHE A 6 -5.57 16.95 38.41
CA PHE A 6 -5.19 17.96 37.41
C PHE A 6 -4.53 17.39 36.13
N ASP A 7 -5.10 16.32 35.57
CA ASP A 7 -4.77 15.86 34.21
C ASP A 7 -6.03 15.41 33.44
N MET A 8 -7.09 16.21 33.55
CA MET A 8 -8.28 16.04 32.72
C MET A 8 -8.27 17.05 31.58
N GLY A 9 -7.80 16.56 30.43
CA GLY A 9 -8.35 16.95 29.14
C GLY A 9 -7.89 18.31 28.62
N LYS A 10 -6.68 18.37 28.05
CA LYS A 10 -6.44 19.31 26.94
C LYS A 10 -7.39 18.94 25.80
N GLN A 11 -8.58 19.53 25.78
CA GLN A 11 -9.45 19.55 24.60
C GLN A 11 -8.61 20.10 23.45
N LYS A 12 -8.23 19.22 22.51
CA LYS A 12 -7.67 19.66 21.24
C LYS A 12 -8.70 20.61 20.61
N PRO A 13 -8.28 21.78 20.10
CA PRO A 13 -9.21 22.71 19.47
C PRO A 13 -10.02 21.98 18.40
N VAL A 14 -11.33 22.24 18.31
CA VAL A 14 -12.24 21.56 17.37
C VAL A 14 -11.70 21.62 15.93
N ALA A 15 -11.08 22.74 15.54
CA ALA A 15 -10.38 22.88 14.27
C ALA A 15 -9.19 21.92 14.07
N GLY A 16 -8.47 21.58 15.15
CA GLY A 16 -7.41 20.58 15.16
C GLY A 16 -7.95 19.15 15.06
N VAL A 17 -9.06 18.85 15.73
CA VAL A 17 -9.73 17.54 15.64
C VAL A 17 -10.24 17.28 14.21
N VAL A 18 -10.87 18.28 13.59
CA VAL A 18 -11.36 18.20 12.21
C VAL A 18 -10.18 18.04 11.24
N ARG A 19 -9.11 18.81 11.40
CA ARG A 19 -7.92 18.68 10.54
C ARG A 19 -7.27 17.29 10.67
N ASP A 20 -7.16 16.78 11.90
CA ASP A 20 -6.64 15.45 12.19
C ASP A 20 -7.49 14.34 11.53
N SER A 21 -8.83 14.46 11.56
CA SER A 21 -9.72 13.47 10.92
C SER A 21 -9.65 13.49 9.39
N TRP A 22 -9.60 14.69 8.79
CA TRP A 22 -9.43 14.85 7.34
C TRP A 22 -8.09 14.29 6.86
N GLN A 23 -7.01 14.56 7.58
CA GLN A 23 -5.68 14.05 7.24
C GLN A 23 -5.63 12.52 7.33
N HIS A 24 -6.29 11.95 8.33
CA HIS A 24 -6.41 10.50 8.48
C HIS A 24 -7.23 9.87 7.34
N GLN A 25 -8.34 10.47 6.93
CA GLN A 25 -9.11 10.01 5.77
C GLN A 25 -8.30 10.08 4.47
N LEU A 26 -7.58 11.18 4.23
CA LEU A 26 -6.71 11.33 3.07
C LEU A 26 -5.58 10.29 3.07
N TRP A 27 -5.02 9.97 4.24
CA TRP A 27 -4.02 8.92 4.38
C TRP A 27 -4.57 7.54 3.99
N TRP A 28 -5.79 7.21 4.43
CA TRP A 28 -6.45 5.96 4.04
C TRP A 28 -6.69 5.88 2.54
N ILE A 29 -7.24 6.93 1.95
CA ILE A 29 -7.49 7.01 0.50
C ILE A 29 -6.17 6.86 -0.26
N PHE A 30 -5.13 7.58 0.16
CA PHE A 30 -3.81 7.49 -0.46
C PHE A 30 -3.22 6.08 -0.36
N THR A 31 -3.32 5.43 0.80
CA THR A 31 -2.78 4.08 1.02
C THR A 31 -3.50 3.07 0.11
N VAL A 32 -4.83 3.09 0.10
CA VAL A 32 -5.64 2.20 -0.74
C VAL A 32 -5.32 2.42 -2.22
N LEU A 33 -5.28 3.67 -2.66
CA LEU A 33 -5.03 4.02 -4.06
C LEU A 33 -3.61 3.62 -4.48
N THR A 34 -2.61 3.87 -3.63
CA THR A 34 -1.21 3.51 -3.90
C THR A 34 -1.05 1.99 -4.01
N VAL A 35 -1.64 1.23 -3.07
CA VAL A 35 -1.61 -0.24 -3.11
C VAL A 35 -2.30 -0.77 -4.36
N MET A 36 -3.46 -0.21 -4.75
CA MET A 36 -4.13 -0.58 -6.00
C MET A 36 -3.25 -0.31 -7.22
N CYS A 37 -2.63 0.88 -7.32
CA CYS A 37 -1.72 1.20 -8.41
C CYS A 37 -0.54 0.23 -8.48
N LEU A 38 0.08 -0.07 -7.33
CA LEU A 38 1.20 -1.01 -7.26
C LEU A 38 0.79 -2.41 -7.68
N TYR A 39 -0.37 -2.88 -7.25
CA TYR A 39 -0.87 -4.19 -7.64
C TYR A 39 -1.04 -4.28 -9.16
N TRP A 40 -1.75 -3.33 -9.79
CA TRP A 40 -1.94 -3.35 -11.25
C TRP A 40 -0.65 -3.16 -12.03
N LEU A 41 0.26 -2.30 -11.54
CA LEU A 41 1.59 -2.13 -12.12
C LEU A 41 2.40 -3.43 -12.04
N SER A 42 2.36 -4.09 -10.89
CA SER A 42 3.03 -5.37 -10.66
C SER A 42 2.47 -6.44 -11.59
N ASN A 43 1.15 -6.46 -11.79
CA ASN A 43 0.51 -7.38 -12.74
C ASN A 43 1.00 -7.15 -14.17
N ILE A 44 1.04 -5.91 -14.68
CA ILE A 44 1.56 -5.66 -16.04
C ILE A 44 3.02 -6.09 -16.15
N VAL A 45 3.85 -5.72 -15.17
CA VAL A 45 5.29 -6.00 -15.16
C VAL A 45 5.59 -7.49 -15.02
N LEU A 46 4.73 -8.25 -14.33
CA LEU A 46 4.86 -9.69 -14.21
C LEU A 46 4.29 -10.41 -15.42
N TRP A 47 3.14 -9.98 -15.91
CA TRP A 47 2.36 -10.71 -16.90
C TRP A 47 2.94 -10.60 -18.31
N VAL A 48 3.37 -9.39 -18.72
CA VAL A 48 3.99 -9.17 -20.05
C VAL A 48 5.25 -10.02 -20.24
N PRO A 49 6.18 -10.11 -19.27
CA PRO A 49 7.39 -10.93 -19.45
C PRO A 49 7.15 -12.41 -19.21
N TRP A 50 6.15 -12.78 -18.39
CA TRP A 50 5.77 -14.19 -18.17
C TRP A 50 5.15 -14.81 -19.42
N SER A 51 4.36 -14.04 -20.20
CA SER A 51 3.82 -14.51 -21.48
C SER A 51 4.93 -14.81 -22.50
N HIS A 52 6.05 -14.08 -22.45
CA HIS A 52 7.22 -14.33 -23.30
C HIS A 52 8.12 -15.45 -22.76
N SER A 53 8.45 -15.45 -21.47
CA SER A 53 9.18 -16.56 -20.85
C SER A 53 8.95 -16.67 -19.33
N PRO A 54 8.74 -17.89 -18.80
CA PRO A 54 8.50 -18.10 -17.37
C PRO A 54 9.70 -17.74 -16.49
N ARG A 55 10.94 -17.84 -17.02
CA ARG A 55 12.16 -17.45 -16.29
C ARG A 55 12.25 -15.94 -16.06
N LEU A 56 11.87 -15.13 -17.05
CA LEU A 56 11.83 -13.67 -16.90
C LEU A 56 10.76 -13.25 -15.89
N GLY A 57 9.58 -13.86 -15.93
CA GLY A 57 8.51 -13.63 -14.95
C GLY A 57 8.97 -13.88 -13.51
N MET A 58 9.61 -15.04 -13.25
CA MET A 58 10.16 -15.35 -11.93
C MET A 58 11.25 -14.38 -11.48
N LEU A 59 12.14 -13.95 -12.38
CA LEU A 59 13.24 -13.05 -12.06
C LEU A 59 12.70 -11.65 -11.67
N LEU A 60 11.73 -11.14 -12.41
CA LEU A 60 11.07 -9.86 -12.11
C LEU A 60 10.23 -9.92 -10.83
N MET A 61 9.59 -11.06 -10.57
CA MET A 61 8.87 -11.31 -9.32
C MET A 61 9.77 -11.24 -8.09
N LEU A 62 11.03 -11.68 -8.21
CA LEU A 62 11.99 -11.68 -7.08
C LEU A 62 12.79 -10.40 -6.95
N THR A 63 12.86 -9.55 -7.98
CA THR A 63 13.72 -8.37 -8.01
C THR A 63 12.93 -7.07 -8.07
N VAL A 64 12.23 -6.85 -9.17
CA VAL A 64 11.54 -5.60 -9.49
C VAL A 64 10.29 -5.43 -8.63
N ASN A 65 9.52 -6.52 -8.42
CA ASN A 65 8.29 -6.47 -7.66
C ASN A 65 8.52 -6.06 -6.19
N PRO A 66 9.45 -6.69 -5.43
CA PRO A 66 9.84 -6.21 -4.10
C PRO A 66 10.25 -4.75 -4.05
N LEU A 67 10.97 -4.25 -5.05
CA LEU A 67 11.41 -2.86 -5.07
C LEU A 67 10.23 -1.89 -5.22
N PHE A 68 9.29 -2.16 -6.13
CA PHE A 68 8.10 -1.32 -6.29
C PHE A 68 7.23 -1.30 -5.05
N TRP A 69 6.96 -2.47 -4.48
CA TRP A 69 6.17 -2.58 -3.25
C TRP A 69 6.87 -1.91 -2.07
N GLY A 70 8.19 -2.05 -1.95
CA GLY A 70 8.96 -1.35 -0.94
C GLY A 70 8.83 0.18 -1.04
N ILE A 71 9.09 0.75 -2.22
CA ILE A 71 8.96 2.21 -2.43
C ILE A 71 7.54 2.70 -2.10
N GLY A 72 6.53 1.94 -2.50
CA GLY A 72 5.13 2.26 -2.26
C GLY A 72 4.69 2.15 -0.79
N ILE A 73 5.09 1.09 -0.11
CA ILE A 73 4.85 0.90 1.33
C ILE A 73 5.58 1.99 2.11
N TYR A 74 6.83 2.31 1.75
CA TYR A 74 7.59 3.40 2.32
C TYR A 74 6.89 4.75 2.15
N ALA A 75 6.30 5.02 0.97
CA ALA A 75 5.51 6.23 0.74
C ALA A 75 4.25 6.28 1.65
N CYS A 76 3.54 5.15 1.80
CA CYS A 76 2.39 5.05 2.71
C CYS A 76 2.79 5.23 4.19
N LEU A 77 3.94 4.68 4.57
CA LEU A 77 4.52 4.77 5.91
C LEU A 77 5.07 6.15 6.25
N SER A 78 5.59 6.89 5.27
CA SER A 78 6.12 8.26 5.44
C SER A 78 5.03 9.34 5.36
N CYS A 79 3.83 9.03 4.85
CA CYS A 79 2.71 9.96 4.91
C CYS A 79 2.26 10.20 6.36
N GLY A 80 2.13 11.45 6.78
CA GLY A 80 1.74 11.78 8.16
C GLY A 80 0.38 11.16 8.52
N SER A 81 0.37 10.20 9.44
CA SER A 81 -0.84 9.65 10.05
C SER A 81 -0.73 9.83 11.55
N ASN A 82 -1.83 10.20 12.20
CA ASN A 82 -1.93 10.45 13.65
C ASN A 82 -1.81 9.17 14.50
N ALA A 83 -1.33 8.07 13.90
CA ALA A 83 -1.05 6.83 14.58
C ALA A 83 0.16 7.03 15.49
N GLY A 84 -0.07 7.20 16.80
CA GLY A 84 0.97 7.38 17.82
C GLY A 84 1.99 6.23 17.94
N ASN A 85 1.93 5.20 17.08
CA ASN A 85 2.93 4.15 16.97
C ASN A 85 3.12 3.68 15.51
N LEU A 86 4.34 3.81 14.99
CA LEU A 86 4.72 3.44 13.62
C LEU A 86 4.47 1.94 13.33
N MET A 87 4.64 1.07 14.33
CA MET A 87 4.43 -0.37 14.14
C MET A 87 2.96 -0.71 13.90
N LYS A 88 2.03 -0.04 14.59
CA LYS A 88 0.59 -0.22 14.33
C LYS A 88 0.25 0.22 12.92
N LYS A 89 0.82 1.34 12.47
CA LYS A 89 0.64 1.84 11.12
C LYS A 89 1.15 0.87 10.06
N ALA A 90 2.32 0.27 10.27
CA ALA A 90 2.87 -0.75 9.38
C ALA A 90 1.99 -1.99 9.29
N LEU A 91 1.45 -2.45 10.42
CA LEU A 91 0.48 -3.55 10.43
C LEU A 91 -0.77 -3.21 9.62
N PHE A 92 -1.35 -2.01 9.79
CA PHE A 92 -2.50 -1.59 8.98
C PHE A 92 -2.16 -1.52 7.49
N VAL A 93 -1.03 -0.92 7.11
CA VAL A 93 -0.61 -0.85 5.71
C VAL A 93 -0.40 -2.26 5.14
N SER A 94 0.23 -3.17 5.88
CA SER A 94 0.39 -4.55 5.43
C SER A 94 -0.93 -5.30 5.27
N LEU A 95 -1.88 -5.09 6.18
CA LEU A 95 -3.19 -5.73 6.12
C LEU A 95 -3.99 -5.21 4.91
N VAL A 96 -3.93 -3.91 4.65
CA VAL A 96 -4.52 -3.29 3.46
C VAL A 96 -3.85 -3.78 2.19
N ALA A 97 -2.51 -3.85 2.17
CA ALA A 97 -1.74 -4.35 1.04
C ALA A 97 -2.12 -5.78 0.67
N VAL A 98 -2.14 -6.68 1.66
CA VAL A 98 -2.53 -8.08 1.47
C VAL A 98 -4.01 -8.19 1.10
N GLY A 99 -4.91 -7.51 1.80
CA GLY A 99 -6.35 -7.59 1.54
C GLY A 99 -6.74 -7.09 0.15
N ILE A 100 -6.14 -5.98 -0.28
CA ILE A 100 -6.33 -5.45 -1.63
C ILE A 100 -5.75 -6.40 -2.67
N SER A 101 -4.51 -6.86 -2.49
CA SER A 101 -3.88 -7.77 -3.45
C SER A 101 -4.71 -9.04 -3.61
N LEU A 102 -5.21 -9.59 -2.51
CA LEU A 102 -6.06 -10.78 -2.50
C LEU A 102 -7.39 -10.55 -3.23
N LEU A 103 -8.06 -9.42 -2.98
CA LEU A 103 -9.30 -9.08 -3.67
C LEU A 103 -9.07 -8.81 -5.16
N SER A 104 -7.99 -8.14 -5.50
CA SER A 104 -7.64 -7.82 -6.89
C SER A 104 -7.15 -9.05 -7.66
N ASP A 105 -6.47 -10.00 -7.02
CA ASP A 105 -6.13 -11.31 -7.60
C ASP A 105 -7.41 -12.09 -7.90
N PHE A 106 -8.35 -12.13 -6.95
CA PHE A 106 -9.64 -12.76 -7.18
C PHE A 106 -10.39 -12.13 -8.36
N LEU A 107 -10.45 -10.80 -8.45
CA LEU A 107 -11.07 -10.10 -9.57
C LEU A 107 -10.35 -10.37 -10.89
N PHE A 108 -9.02 -10.35 -10.90
CA PHE A 108 -8.23 -10.57 -12.11
C PHE A 108 -8.39 -12.01 -12.63
N PHE A 109 -8.25 -13.02 -11.77
CA PHE A 109 -8.40 -14.42 -12.18
C PHE A 109 -9.84 -14.80 -12.51
N ALA A 110 -10.81 -14.31 -11.74
CA ALA A 110 -12.23 -14.64 -11.95
C ALA A 110 -12.86 -13.88 -13.13
N VAL A 111 -12.49 -12.62 -13.37
CA VAL A 111 -13.13 -11.76 -14.38
C VAL A 111 -12.30 -11.65 -15.66
N CYS A 112 -10.98 -11.52 -15.57
CA CYS A 112 -10.14 -11.30 -16.76
C CYS A 112 -9.63 -12.60 -17.40
N MET A 113 -9.36 -13.64 -16.62
CA MET A 113 -8.72 -14.86 -17.12
C MET A 113 -9.63 -16.08 -17.19
N GLU A 114 -10.86 -16.03 -16.63
CA GLU A 114 -11.80 -17.16 -16.49
C GLU A 114 -11.14 -18.48 -16.04
N SER A 115 -10.03 -18.38 -15.30
CA SER A 115 -9.20 -19.55 -14.97
C SER A 115 -9.68 -20.20 -13.68
N LYS A 116 -9.76 -21.53 -13.67
CA LYS A 116 -10.15 -22.32 -12.48
C LYS A 116 -9.06 -22.37 -11.41
N ASP A 117 -7.82 -22.06 -11.76
CA ASP A 117 -6.67 -22.11 -10.85
C ASP A 117 -6.35 -20.71 -10.32
N VAL A 118 -7.15 -20.27 -9.35
CA VAL A 118 -7.10 -18.91 -8.78
C VAL A 118 -5.91 -18.72 -7.82
N TRP A 119 -5.29 -19.80 -7.34
CA TRP A 119 -4.31 -19.74 -6.24
C TRP A 119 -3.06 -20.55 -6.54
N HIS A 120 -1.99 -19.86 -6.96
CA HIS A 120 -0.66 -20.46 -7.06
C HIS A 120 0.17 -20.23 -5.79
N ILE A 121 1.11 -21.13 -5.53
CA ILE A 121 2.04 -21.01 -4.38
C ILE A 121 2.85 -19.70 -4.43
N THR A 122 3.08 -19.19 -5.64
CA THR A 122 3.76 -17.93 -5.90
C THR A 122 2.94 -16.72 -5.44
N THR A 123 1.60 -16.77 -5.52
CA THR A 123 0.72 -15.69 -5.01
C THR A 123 0.78 -15.61 -3.48
N PHE A 124 0.79 -16.76 -2.80
CA PHE A 124 0.97 -16.81 -1.34
C PHE A 124 2.33 -16.27 -0.88
N TYR A 125 3.41 -16.56 -1.62
CA TYR A 125 4.71 -15.97 -1.38
C TYR A 125 4.65 -14.43 -1.45
N GLY A 126 3.96 -13.89 -2.45
CA GLY A 126 3.75 -12.45 -2.61
C GLY A 126 3.13 -11.82 -1.36
N TYR A 127 2.05 -12.39 -0.84
CA TYR A 127 1.40 -11.86 0.37
C TYR A 127 2.28 -11.89 1.61
N ALA A 128 2.99 -13.00 1.83
CA ALA A 128 3.92 -13.13 2.95
C ALA A 128 5.04 -12.08 2.85
N TRP A 129 5.54 -11.86 1.63
CA TRP A 129 6.56 -10.86 1.37
C TRP A 129 6.09 -9.43 1.67
N LEU A 130 4.85 -9.07 1.33
CA LEU A 130 4.27 -7.75 1.64
C LEU A 130 4.28 -7.45 3.15
N VAL A 131 3.97 -8.45 3.98
CA VAL A 131 3.99 -8.31 5.43
C VAL A 131 5.41 -8.13 5.95
N ILE A 132 6.34 -8.98 5.49
CA ILE A 132 7.75 -8.91 5.88
C ILE A 132 8.35 -7.56 5.49
N GLN A 133 8.05 -7.08 4.28
CA GLN A 133 8.58 -5.84 3.76
C GLN A 133 8.04 -4.62 4.51
N ALA A 134 6.73 -4.57 4.77
CA ALA A 134 6.13 -3.47 5.53
C ALA A 134 6.67 -3.39 6.97
N LEU A 135 6.84 -4.53 7.64
CA LEU A 135 7.43 -4.59 8.98
C LEU A 135 8.92 -4.26 8.95
N GLY A 136 9.64 -4.76 7.94
CA GLY A 136 11.05 -4.50 7.72
C GLY A 136 11.34 -3.01 7.55
N GLU A 137 10.58 -2.32 6.70
CA GLU A 137 10.74 -0.87 6.51
C GLU A 137 10.39 -0.08 7.77
N ALA A 138 9.34 -0.47 8.49
CA ALA A 138 8.98 0.17 9.74
C ALA A 138 10.05 0.00 10.83
N PHE A 139 10.78 -1.12 10.84
CA PHE A 139 11.85 -1.38 11.78
C PHE A 139 13.17 -0.69 11.38
N PHE A 140 13.65 -0.92 10.14
CA PHE A 140 14.94 -0.43 9.66
C PHE A 140 14.93 1.06 9.33
N LEU A 141 13.85 1.59 8.71
CA LEU A 141 13.78 2.97 8.24
C LEU A 141 13.06 3.90 9.22
N ARG A 142 12.81 3.45 10.46
CA ARG A 142 12.12 4.21 11.51
C ARG A 142 12.64 5.65 11.66
N LYS A 143 13.96 5.85 11.62
CA LYS A 143 14.58 7.18 11.76
C LYS A 143 14.24 8.09 10.58
N SER A 144 14.31 7.58 9.35
CA SER A 144 13.95 8.32 8.13
C SER A 144 12.45 8.61 8.05
N LEU A 145 11.62 7.65 8.44
CA LEU A 145 10.17 7.76 8.46
C LEU A 145 9.68 8.79 9.50
N LEU A 146 10.33 8.87 10.66
CA LEU A 146 10.00 9.89 11.66
C LEU A 146 10.49 11.29 11.26
N ALA A 147 11.55 11.39 10.47
CA ALA A 147 12.08 12.66 9.97
C ALA A 147 11.30 13.21 8.76
N ARG A 148 10.64 12.36 7.98
CA ARG A 148 9.81 12.76 6.83
C ARG A 148 8.33 12.61 7.16
N CYS A 149 7.63 13.74 7.27
CA CYS A 149 6.18 13.78 7.32
C CYS A 149 5.66 14.26 5.95
N TYR A 150 5.39 13.32 5.04
CA TYR A 150 4.84 13.68 3.73
C TYR A 150 3.36 14.07 3.90
N VAL A 151 3.00 15.26 3.41
CA VAL A 151 1.62 15.73 3.43
C VAL A 151 0.94 15.31 2.13
N VAL A 152 -0.02 14.41 2.24
CA VAL A 152 -0.83 13.97 1.09
C VAL A 152 -1.58 15.18 0.54
N THR A 153 -1.33 15.50 -0.74
CA THR A 153 -2.00 16.61 -1.44
C THR A 153 -2.99 16.04 -2.45
N VAL A 154 -4.12 16.73 -2.68
CA VAL A 154 -5.14 16.31 -3.67
C VAL A 154 -4.54 16.10 -5.07
N ARG A 155 -3.54 16.88 -5.46
CA ARG A 155 -2.82 16.69 -6.73
C ARG A 155 -2.17 15.31 -6.85
N VAL A 156 -1.56 14.81 -5.78
CA VAL A 156 -0.91 13.49 -5.76
C VAL A 156 -1.98 12.39 -5.90
N LEU A 157 -3.12 12.54 -5.24
CA LEU A 157 -4.25 11.63 -5.40
C LEU A 157 -4.77 11.62 -6.85
N LEU A 158 -4.95 12.78 -7.48
CA LEU A 158 -5.39 12.86 -8.88
C LEU A 158 -4.38 12.20 -9.83
N VAL A 159 -3.08 12.42 -9.61
CA VAL A 159 -2.03 11.74 -10.39
C VAL A 159 -2.10 10.23 -10.22
N LEU A 160 -2.26 9.74 -8.99
CA LEU A 160 -2.41 8.31 -8.73
C LEU A 160 -3.67 7.72 -9.38
N VAL A 161 -4.81 8.42 -9.35
CA VAL A 161 -6.02 7.99 -10.07
C VAL A 161 -5.77 7.93 -11.57
N GLY A 162 -5.08 8.95 -12.13
CA GLY A 162 -4.71 8.96 -13.54
C GLY A 162 -3.80 7.79 -13.93
N ILE A 163 -2.79 7.49 -13.08
CA ILE A 163 -1.92 6.33 -13.25
C ILE A 163 -2.74 5.04 -13.20
N LEU A 164 -3.63 4.89 -12.22
CA LEU A 164 -4.47 3.70 -12.08
C LEU A 164 -5.31 3.46 -13.33
N LEU A 165 -5.98 4.50 -13.84
CA LEU A 165 -6.77 4.42 -15.08
C LEU A 165 -5.91 4.06 -16.29
N CYS A 166 -4.72 4.65 -16.41
CA CYS A 166 -3.78 4.33 -17.47
C CYS A 166 -3.32 2.87 -17.42
N LEU A 167 -2.99 2.36 -16.23
CA LEU A 167 -2.62 0.95 -16.02
C LEU A 167 -3.80 0.03 -16.36
N TRP A 168 -5.03 0.41 -16.02
CA TRP A 168 -6.21 -0.38 -16.33
C TRP A 168 -6.46 -0.48 -17.84
N ILE A 169 -6.32 0.64 -18.56
CA ILE A 169 -6.40 0.66 -20.03
C ILE A 169 -5.29 -0.19 -20.63
N LEU A 170 -4.04 -0.04 -20.16
CA LEU A 170 -2.91 -0.84 -20.64
C LEU A 170 -3.15 -2.34 -20.43
N GLN A 171 -3.65 -2.73 -19.26
CA GLN A 171 -3.98 -4.12 -18.98
C GLN A 171 -5.04 -4.64 -19.96
N TYR A 172 -6.11 -3.88 -20.20
CA TYR A 172 -7.16 -4.27 -21.15
C TYR A 172 -6.63 -4.39 -22.59
N THR A 173 -5.63 -3.59 -22.98
CA THR A 173 -5.03 -3.69 -24.32
C THR A 173 -3.99 -4.80 -24.46
N LEU A 174 -3.40 -5.27 -23.36
CA LEU A 174 -2.31 -6.25 -23.34
C LEU A 174 -2.78 -7.69 -23.07
N VAL A 175 -3.97 -7.85 -22.47
CA VAL A 175 -4.67 -9.14 -22.26
C VAL A 175 -5.58 -9.42 -23.44
#